data_AF-A0A7S3BPA6-F1
#
_entry.id   AF-A0A7S3BPA6-F1
#
_cell.length_a   1.000
_cell.length_b   1.000
_cell.length_c   1.000
_cell.angle_alpha   90.00
_cell.angle_beta   90.00
_cell.angle_gamma   90.00
#
_symmetry.space_group_name_H-M   'P 1'
#
loop_
_entity.id
_entity.type
_entity.pdbx_description
1 polymer ?
#
loop_
_entity_poly.entity_id
_entity_poly.type
_entity_poly.pdbx_seq_one_letter_code
_entity_poly.pdbx_strand_id
1 'polypeptide(L)'
;MAGATLGPGGAALTTLLYLLLTYTVMVAYDVKLTELFGGSDAAPTAFTLFVGWLLVVGGRSGAVRALRPAMLGLLLSFVVLCAAGSAAGDPANLARSDWAGAGEVMPIAFLAMVFHKLVPTICSALGGDLGRIRTALGVGSLVPLGMLLTWSGVCLSIVPGGTGAGVGLDPLEIISTTGGPVLHAAIPAFTLGAVATSYLGNALHLSDFGRAQLRALGGRNHRAGNDARRDEAGGVRPVAALSVLMAVAPPLYVTYQHPADFLRIVEWVGAYGMTVLFGLLPPLMYLSLRQQSQEEAASEQPAWRTRGESALLGSMALASFSVAALHAQHDEAAAEVVQIAQAAMASVFG
;
A
#
# COMPACT_ATOMS: atom_id res chain seq x y z
N MET A 1 10.07 14.05 8.49
CA MET A 1 11.27 14.00 7.63
C MET A 1 11.16 14.94 6.43
N ALA A 2 10.10 14.85 5.61
CA ALA A 2 9.91 15.77 4.47
C ALA A 2 9.97 17.26 4.86
N GLY A 3 9.32 17.66 5.96
CA GLY A 3 9.40 19.05 6.42
C GLY A 3 10.77 19.53 6.89
N ALA A 4 11.62 18.63 7.38
CA ALA A 4 12.98 18.98 7.78
C ALA A 4 13.94 19.10 6.58
N THR A 5 13.60 18.50 5.44
CA THR A 5 14.49 18.33 4.28
C THR A 5 14.06 19.12 3.05
N LEU A 6 12.76 19.28 2.83
CA LEU A 6 12.16 19.96 1.67
C LEU A 6 11.36 21.22 2.08
N GLY A 7 11.40 21.58 3.37
CA GLY A 7 10.65 22.70 3.92
C GLY A 7 9.13 22.48 3.98
N PRO A 8 8.36 23.53 4.31
CA PRO A 8 6.91 23.46 4.53
C PRO A 8 6.13 23.01 3.28
N GLY A 9 6.51 23.51 2.10
CA GLY A 9 5.85 23.16 0.84
C GLY A 9 6.02 21.67 0.47
N GLY A 10 7.24 21.14 0.60
CA GLY A 10 7.50 19.72 0.38
C GLY A 10 6.79 18.83 1.40
N ALA A 11 6.69 19.26 2.66
CA ALA A 11 5.91 18.55 3.68
C ALA A 11 4.41 18.49 3.33
N ALA A 12 3.84 19.61 2.88
CA ALA A 12 2.43 19.70 2.51
C ALA A 12 2.13 18.81 1.31
N LEU A 13 2.94 18.86 0.26
CA LEU A 13 2.79 18.01 -0.92
C LEU A 13 2.92 16.52 -0.57
N THR A 14 3.94 16.15 0.20
CA THR A 14 4.13 14.75 0.65
C THR A 14 2.94 14.27 1.46
N THR A 15 2.41 15.12 2.36
CA THR A 15 1.25 14.80 3.18
C THR A 15 0.00 14.61 2.32
N LEU A 16 -0.25 15.52 1.37
CA LEU A 16 -1.38 15.46 0.47
C LEU A 16 -1.35 14.17 -0.35
N LEU A 17 -0.22 13.87 -1.00
CA LEU A 17 -0.05 12.67 -1.81
C LEU A 17 -0.18 11.39 -0.97
N TYR A 18 0.38 11.38 0.24
CA TYR A 18 0.26 10.26 1.16
C TYR A 18 -1.19 10.00 1.60
N LEU A 19 -1.91 11.06 1.98
CA LEU A 19 -3.32 10.97 2.38
C LEU A 19 -4.20 10.52 1.22
N LEU A 20 -4.05 11.17 0.06
CA LEU A 20 -4.78 10.84 -1.14
C LEU A 20 -4.62 9.35 -1.45
N LEU A 21 -3.38 8.88 -1.52
CA LEU A 21 -3.09 7.49 -1.83
C LEU A 21 -3.66 6.51 -0.79
N THR A 22 -3.49 6.80 0.49
CA THR A 22 -3.97 5.90 1.54
C THR A 22 -5.50 5.83 1.57
N TYR A 23 -6.20 6.96 1.41
CA TYR A 23 -7.66 7.00 1.32
C TYR A 23 -8.18 6.30 0.07
N THR A 24 -7.53 6.53 -1.05
CA THR A 24 -7.80 5.87 -2.32
C THR A 24 -7.79 4.36 -2.20
N VAL A 25 -6.76 3.80 -1.57
CA VAL A 25 -6.67 2.35 -1.32
C VAL A 25 -7.75 1.86 -0.35
N MET A 26 -8.10 2.65 0.67
CA MET A 26 -9.18 2.29 1.61
C MET A 26 -10.54 2.20 0.93
N VAL A 27 -10.88 3.13 0.02
CA VAL A 27 -12.13 3.07 -0.74
C VAL A 27 -12.17 1.84 -1.66
N ALA A 28 -11.06 1.52 -2.32
CA ALA A 28 -10.99 0.30 -3.13
C ALA A 28 -11.28 -0.97 -2.30
N TYR A 29 -10.84 -1.01 -1.04
CA TYR A 29 -11.20 -2.09 -0.13
C TYR A 29 -12.66 -2.08 0.29
N ASP A 30 -13.26 -0.91 0.52
CA ASP A 30 -14.69 -0.80 0.85
C ASP A 30 -15.56 -1.31 -0.31
N VAL A 31 -15.25 -0.92 -1.55
CA VAL A 31 -15.92 -1.47 -2.75
C VAL A 31 -15.75 -2.98 -2.81
N LYS A 32 -14.53 -3.49 -2.54
CA LYS A 32 -14.27 -4.94 -2.56
C LYS A 32 -15.06 -5.69 -1.50
N LEU A 33 -15.29 -5.08 -0.34
CA LEU A 33 -16.16 -5.64 0.71
C LEU A 33 -17.62 -5.67 0.24
N THR A 34 -18.11 -4.62 -0.42
CA THR A 34 -19.45 -4.62 -0.99
C THR A 34 -19.64 -5.76 -2.00
N GLU A 35 -18.69 -5.97 -2.92
CA GLU A 35 -18.71 -7.10 -3.87
C GLU A 35 -18.73 -8.46 -3.16
N LEU A 36 -17.86 -8.64 -2.16
CA LEU A 36 -17.70 -9.89 -1.43
C LEU A 36 -18.98 -10.31 -0.68
N PHE A 37 -19.76 -9.34 -0.21
CA PHE A 37 -21.02 -9.55 0.52
C PHE A 37 -22.25 -9.35 -0.37
N GLY A 38 -22.13 -9.58 -1.69
CA GLY A 38 -23.26 -9.63 -2.61
C GLY A 38 -23.91 -8.27 -2.89
N GLY A 39 -23.13 -7.19 -2.87
CA GLY A 39 -23.62 -5.83 -3.13
C GLY A 39 -24.19 -5.13 -1.88
N SER A 40 -23.95 -5.64 -0.68
CA SER A 40 -24.47 -5.03 0.54
C SER A 40 -23.69 -3.76 0.92
N ASP A 41 -24.35 -2.60 0.79
CA ASP A 41 -23.83 -1.30 1.24
C ASP A 41 -23.52 -1.23 2.73
N ALA A 42 -24.10 -2.12 3.54
CA ALA A 42 -23.86 -2.19 4.99
C ALA A 42 -22.54 -2.92 5.35
N ALA A 43 -22.04 -3.78 4.46
CA ALA A 43 -20.83 -4.56 4.68
C ALA A 43 -19.57 -3.71 4.91
N PRO A 44 -19.24 -2.72 4.06
CA PRO A 44 -18.06 -1.87 4.28
C PRO A 44 -18.17 -1.09 5.59
N THR A 45 -19.35 -0.53 5.92
CA THR A 45 -19.54 0.17 7.20
C THR A 45 -19.37 -0.75 8.40
N ALA A 46 -19.98 -1.94 8.40
CA ALA A 46 -19.86 -2.89 9.51
C ALA A 46 -18.41 -3.34 9.71
N PHE A 47 -17.71 -3.68 8.61
CA PHE A 47 -16.31 -4.08 8.64
C PHE A 47 -15.42 -2.96 9.19
N THR A 48 -15.67 -1.75 8.71
CA THR A 48 -14.89 -0.57 9.05
C THR A 48 -15.10 -0.14 10.51
N LEU A 49 -16.33 -0.20 11.00
CA LEU A 49 -16.65 0.01 12.42
C LEU A 49 -16.00 -1.05 13.30
N PHE A 50 -15.96 -2.32 12.85
CA PHE A 50 -15.28 -3.39 13.56
C PHE A 50 -13.77 -3.14 13.67
N VAL A 51 -13.10 -2.77 12.58
CA VAL A 51 -11.67 -2.41 12.60
C VAL A 51 -11.43 -1.17 13.48
N GLY A 52 -12.28 -0.15 13.37
CA GLY A 52 -12.18 1.06 14.18
C GLY A 52 -12.33 0.77 15.67
N TRP A 53 -13.33 -0.02 16.06
CA TRP A 53 -13.54 -0.49 17.43
C TRP A 53 -12.32 -1.26 17.94
N LEU A 54 -11.81 -2.18 17.13
CA LEU A 54 -10.65 -3.00 17.47
C LEU A 54 -9.39 -2.16 17.71
N LEU A 55 -9.19 -1.10 16.91
CA LEU A 55 -8.09 -0.15 17.08
C LEU A 55 -8.22 0.71 18.33
N VAL A 56 -9.45 1.13 18.67
CA VAL A 56 -9.71 1.99 19.84
C VAL A 56 -9.65 1.20 21.15
N VAL A 57 -10.20 -0.01 21.18
CA VAL A 57 -10.28 -0.85 22.39
C VAL A 57 -9.04 -1.72 22.56
N GLY A 58 -8.60 -2.39 21.48
CA GLY A 58 -7.46 -3.30 21.51
C GLY A 58 -6.10 -2.63 21.33
N GLY A 59 -6.08 -1.36 20.89
CA GLY A 59 -4.84 -0.70 20.49
C GLY A 59 -4.14 -1.42 19.32
N ARG A 60 -2.89 -1.04 19.02
CA ARG A 60 -2.13 -1.66 17.92
C ARG A 60 -1.90 -3.16 18.15
N SER A 61 -1.46 -3.55 19.35
CA SER A 61 -1.11 -4.94 19.63
C SER A 61 -2.34 -5.84 19.71
N GLY A 62 -3.46 -5.37 20.27
CA GLY A 62 -4.73 -6.09 20.26
C GLY A 62 -5.31 -6.23 18.85
N ALA A 63 -5.27 -5.18 18.05
CA ALA A 63 -5.80 -5.25 16.68
C ALA A 63 -5.01 -6.21 15.79
N VAL A 64 -3.68 -6.15 15.85
CA VAL A 64 -2.83 -7.10 15.13
C VAL A 64 -3.08 -8.53 15.61
N ARG A 65 -3.23 -8.76 16.92
CA ARG A 65 -3.55 -10.10 17.46
C ARG A 65 -4.88 -10.63 16.95
N ALA A 66 -5.92 -9.81 16.93
CA ALA A 66 -7.26 -10.21 16.50
C ALA A 66 -7.33 -10.57 15.00
N LEU A 67 -6.47 -9.98 14.16
CA LEU A 67 -6.41 -10.30 12.73
C LEU A 67 -5.39 -11.40 12.37
N ARG A 68 -4.62 -11.93 13.33
CA ARG A 68 -3.78 -13.12 13.09
C ARG A 68 -4.51 -14.30 12.45
N PRO A 69 -5.71 -14.72 12.89
CA PRO A 69 -6.44 -15.79 12.23
C PRO A 69 -6.81 -15.44 10.78
N ALA A 70 -7.15 -14.18 10.48
CA ALA A 70 -7.41 -13.73 9.11
C ALA A 70 -6.15 -13.83 8.23
N MET A 71 -4.98 -13.49 8.77
CA MET A 71 -3.70 -13.65 8.06
C MET A 71 -3.33 -15.11 7.83
N LEU A 72 -3.61 -16.00 8.81
CA LEU A 72 -3.43 -17.44 8.62
C LEU A 72 -4.41 -18.00 7.59
N GLY A 73 -5.68 -17.61 7.66
CA GLY A 73 -6.69 -17.98 6.68
C GLY A 73 -6.33 -17.54 5.26
N LEU A 74 -5.84 -16.31 5.12
CA LEU A 74 -5.28 -15.80 3.87
C LEU A 74 -4.18 -16.71 3.31
N LEU A 75 -3.19 -17.07 4.14
CA LEU A 75 -2.07 -17.91 3.72
C LEU A 75 -2.53 -19.34 3.36
N LEU A 76 -3.43 -19.92 4.14
CA LEU A 76 -3.98 -21.26 3.86
C LEU A 76 -4.79 -21.27 2.56
N SER A 77 -5.66 -20.27 2.37
CA SER A 77 -6.40 -20.12 1.12
C SER A 77 -5.49 -19.92 -0.07
N PHE A 78 -4.40 -19.15 0.10
CA PHE A 78 -3.39 -18.99 -0.95
C PHE A 78 -2.76 -20.32 -1.38
N VAL A 79 -2.42 -21.18 -0.42
CA VAL A 79 -1.90 -22.53 -0.70
C VAL A 79 -2.92 -23.37 -1.49
N VAL A 80 -4.20 -23.31 -1.12
CA VAL A 80 -5.28 -24.00 -1.84
C VAL A 80 -5.40 -23.48 -3.27
N LEU A 81 -5.39 -22.15 -3.46
CA LEU A 81 -5.44 -21.54 -4.79
C LEU A 81 -4.26 -21.98 -5.66
N CYS A 82 -3.04 -21.98 -5.11
CA CYS A 82 -1.84 -22.40 -5.84
C CYS A 82 -1.89 -23.89 -6.20
N ALA A 83 -2.33 -24.75 -5.28
CA ALA A 83 -2.45 -26.19 -5.53
C ALA A 83 -3.51 -26.48 -6.61
N ALA A 84 -4.68 -25.86 -6.51
CA ALA A 84 -5.74 -26.00 -7.50
C ALA A 84 -5.31 -25.46 -8.88
N GLY A 85 -4.70 -24.28 -8.90
CA GLY A 85 -4.22 -23.68 -10.15
C GLY A 85 -3.11 -24.48 -10.80
N SER A 86 -2.16 -25.02 -10.02
CA SER A 86 -1.10 -25.89 -10.53
C SER A 86 -1.63 -27.21 -11.08
N ALA A 87 -2.74 -27.73 -10.52
CA ALA A 87 -3.38 -28.95 -11.02
C ALA A 87 -4.17 -28.71 -12.31
N ALA A 88 -4.69 -27.50 -12.51
CA ALA A 88 -5.42 -27.10 -13.72
C ALA A 88 -4.49 -26.64 -14.85
N GLY A 89 -3.27 -26.20 -14.53
CA GLY A 89 -2.31 -25.65 -15.48
C GLY A 89 -1.50 -26.72 -16.24
N ASP A 90 -1.03 -26.33 -17.43
CA ASP A 90 -0.07 -27.10 -18.23
C ASP A 90 1.36 -26.56 -18.00
N PRO A 91 2.29 -27.37 -17.44
CA PRO A 91 3.68 -26.97 -17.26
C PRO A 91 4.39 -26.55 -18.56
N ALA A 92 3.94 -27.01 -19.73
CA ALA A 92 4.51 -26.61 -21.01
C ALA A 92 4.33 -25.11 -21.29
N ASN A 93 3.32 -24.47 -20.68
CA ASN A 93 3.10 -23.03 -20.81
C ASN A 93 4.22 -22.22 -20.13
N LEU A 94 4.86 -22.74 -19.07
CA LEU A 94 5.96 -22.08 -18.35
C LEU A 94 7.26 -22.03 -19.16
N ALA A 95 7.42 -22.91 -20.15
CA ALA A 95 8.60 -22.94 -21.01
C ALA A 95 8.58 -21.83 -22.08
N ARG A 96 7.46 -21.10 -22.22
CA ARG A 96 7.33 -20.01 -23.18
C ARG A 96 7.88 -18.71 -22.58
N SER A 97 8.50 -17.89 -23.42
CA SER A 97 9.01 -16.57 -23.02
C SER A 97 8.66 -15.57 -24.10
N ASP A 98 7.87 -14.55 -23.74
CA ASP A 98 7.59 -13.40 -24.58
C ASP A 98 8.14 -12.15 -23.89
N TRP A 99 9.25 -11.64 -24.44
CA TRP A 99 9.92 -10.46 -23.93
C TRP A 99 9.37 -9.16 -24.52
N ALA A 100 8.51 -9.25 -25.55
CA ALA A 100 7.96 -8.06 -26.22
C ALA A 100 7.03 -7.28 -25.30
N GLY A 101 6.26 -7.97 -24.45
CA GLY A 101 5.36 -7.37 -23.45
C GLY A 101 6.01 -7.00 -22.11
N ALA A 102 7.32 -7.23 -21.93
CA ALA A 102 7.98 -7.04 -20.63
C ALA A 102 7.92 -5.58 -20.15
N GLY A 103 7.93 -4.60 -21.07
CA GLY A 103 7.82 -3.18 -20.76
C GLY A 103 6.48 -2.81 -20.12
N GLU A 104 5.38 -3.40 -20.58
CA GLU A 104 4.01 -3.09 -20.12
C GLU A 104 3.72 -3.69 -18.74
N VAL A 105 4.33 -4.83 -18.40
CA VAL A 105 4.14 -5.51 -17.10
C VAL A 105 4.97 -4.87 -15.99
N MET A 106 6.06 -4.18 -16.35
CA MET A 106 7.05 -3.66 -15.41
C MET A 106 6.44 -2.69 -14.36
N PRO A 107 5.57 -1.72 -14.71
CA PRO A 107 4.95 -0.83 -13.72
C PRO A 107 4.09 -1.59 -12.69
N ILE A 108 3.33 -2.60 -13.14
CA ILE A 108 2.47 -3.42 -12.28
C ILE A 108 3.33 -4.25 -11.33
N ALA A 109 4.42 -4.85 -11.82
CA ALA A 109 5.36 -5.60 -11.01
C ALA A 109 6.03 -4.74 -9.92
N PHE A 110 6.44 -3.50 -10.26
CA PHE A 110 6.97 -2.57 -9.27
C PHE A 110 5.93 -2.12 -8.26
N LEU A 111 4.69 -1.85 -8.70
CA LEU A 111 3.58 -1.48 -7.82
C LEU A 111 3.27 -2.57 -6.79
N ALA A 112 3.33 -3.84 -7.20
CA ALA A 112 3.15 -4.98 -6.30
C ALA A 112 4.24 -5.08 -5.22
N MET A 113 5.40 -4.45 -5.43
CA MET A 113 6.54 -4.46 -4.50
C MET A 113 6.61 -3.23 -3.57
N VAL A 114 5.55 -2.41 -3.51
CA VAL A 114 5.53 -1.19 -2.71
C VAL A 114 5.25 -1.45 -1.22
N PHE A 115 6.20 -2.11 -0.55
CA PHE A 115 6.16 -2.36 0.90
C PHE A 115 6.98 -1.34 1.71
N HIS A 116 7.77 -0.50 1.04
CA HIS A 116 8.67 0.46 1.68
C HIS A 116 7.94 1.54 2.51
N LYS A 117 6.63 1.71 2.29
CA LYS A 117 5.73 2.49 3.15
C LYS A 117 5.72 2.06 4.61
N LEU A 118 5.97 0.77 4.87
CA LEU A 118 5.93 0.20 6.21
C LEU A 118 7.21 0.49 6.99
N VAL A 119 8.29 0.94 6.33
CA VAL A 119 9.61 1.14 6.96
C VAL A 119 9.53 2.07 8.18
N PRO A 120 8.91 3.28 8.10
CA PRO A 120 8.84 4.17 9.26
C PRO A 120 8.06 3.56 10.43
N THR A 121 6.97 2.85 10.12
CA THR A 121 6.12 2.18 11.10
C THR A 121 6.87 1.05 11.80
N ILE A 122 7.62 0.23 11.05
CA ILE A 122 8.44 -0.86 11.58
C ILE A 122 9.58 -0.30 12.44
N CYS A 123 10.27 0.74 11.98
CA CYS A 123 11.34 1.39 12.74
C CYS A 123 10.84 1.93 14.09
N SER A 124 9.66 2.54 14.10
CA SER A 124 9.00 3.04 15.31
C SER A 124 8.56 1.88 16.23
N ALA A 125 7.93 0.84 15.67
CA ALA A 125 7.43 -0.30 16.43
C ALA A 125 8.54 -1.13 17.09
N LEU A 126 9.70 -1.25 16.43
CA LEU A 126 10.86 -1.98 16.94
C LEU A 126 11.83 -1.12 17.77
N GLY A 127 11.46 0.14 18.05
CA GLY A 127 12.25 1.03 18.91
C GLY A 127 13.65 1.32 18.38
N GLY A 128 13.87 1.23 17.06
CA GLY A 128 15.17 1.50 16.44
C GLY A 128 16.21 0.36 16.49
N ASP A 129 15.85 -0.85 16.92
CA ASP A 129 16.77 -2.01 16.88
C ASP A 129 17.08 -2.41 15.43
N LEU A 130 18.25 -2.00 14.93
CA LEU A 130 18.68 -2.21 13.54
C LEU A 130 18.73 -3.69 13.13
N GLY A 131 19.08 -4.59 14.06
CA GLY A 131 19.15 -6.03 13.76
C GLY A 131 17.75 -6.58 13.50
N ARG A 132 16.81 -6.27 14.39
CA ARG A 132 15.40 -6.69 14.25
C ARG A 132 14.72 -6.02 13.06
N ILE A 133 15.00 -4.75 12.80
CA ILE A 133 14.46 -4.01 11.65
C ILE A 133 14.92 -4.65 10.34
N ARG A 134 16.21 -4.99 10.20
CA ARG A 134 16.73 -5.66 9.00
C ARG A 134 16.07 -7.01 8.75
N THR A 135 15.92 -7.82 9.80
CA THR A 135 15.24 -9.12 9.68
C THR A 135 13.76 -8.95 9.35
N ALA A 136 13.07 -8.01 10.01
CA ALA A 136 11.66 -7.72 9.76
C ALA A 136 11.40 -7.25 8.32
N LEU A 137 12.26 -6.37 7.80
CA LEU A 137 12.18 -5.91 6.41
C LEU A 137 12.58 -7.01 5.42
N GLY A 138 13.68 -7.72 5.66
CA GLY A 138 14.14 -8.78 4.76
C GLY A 138 13.12 -9.91 4.64
N VAL A 139 12.72 -10.50 5.77
CA VAL A 139 11.71 -11.57 5.79
C VAL A 139 10.35 -11.05 5.32
N GLY A 140 9.96 -9.85 5.76
CA GLY A 140 8.70 -9.23 5.40
C GLY A 140 8.57 -8.88 3.91
N SER A 141 9.68 -8.68 3.19
CA SER A 141 9.68 -8.48 1.73
C SER A 141 9.82 -9.78 0.94
N LEU A 142 10.55 -10.78 1.47
CA LEU A 142 10.72 -12.07 0.81
C LEU A 142 9.41 -12.86 0.72
N VAL A 143 8.54 -12.78 1.74
CA VAL A 143 7.27 -13.50 1.74
C VAL A 143 6.33 -13.02 0.62
N PRO A 144 6.00 -11.71 0.50
CA PRO A 144 5.21 -11.21 -0.62
C PRO A 144 5.83 -11.47 -1.99
N LEU A 145 7.16 -11.40 -2.10
CA LEU A 145 7.87 -11.73 -3.34
C LEU A 145 7.66 -13.20 -3.73
N GLY A 146 7.82 -14.13 -2.79
CA GLY A 146 7.57 -15.55 -3.02
C GLY A 146 6.11 -15.82 -3.40
N MET A 147 5.16 -15.17 -2.72
CA MET A 147 3.74 -15.27 -3.05
C MET A 147 3.44 -14.75 -4.46
N LEU A 148 3.97 -13.57 -4.83
CA LEU A 148 3.77 -13.00 -6.17
C LEU A 148 4.33 -13.93 -7.25
N LEU A 149 5.58 -14.39 -7.11
CA LEU A 149 6.22 -15.26 -8.09
C LEU A 149 5.48 -16.61 -8.23
N THR A 150 5.04 -17.18 -7.11
CA THR A 150 4.28 -18.43 -7.12
C THR A 150 2.96 -18.25 -7.85
N TRP A 151 2.21 -17.19 -7.53
CA TRP A 151 0.93 -16.92 -8.18
C TRP A 151 1.10 -16.59 -9.67
N SER A 152 2.07 -15.77 -10.04
CA SER A 152 2.37 -15.49 -11.45
C SER A 152 2.70 -16.77 -12.22
N GLY A 153 3.51 -17.68 -11.66
CA GLY A 153 3.80 -18.97 -12.27
C GLY A 153 2.55 -19.83 -12.45
N VAL A 154 1.67 -19.87 -11.45
CA VAL A 154 0.38 -20.57 -11.54
C VAL A 154 -0.48 -19.98 -12.66
N CYS A 155 -0.62 -18.65 -12.72
CA CYS A 155 -1.37 -17.98 -13.79
C CYS A 155 -0.80 -18.31 -15.18
N LEU A 156 0.53 -18.27 -15.34
CA LEU A 156 1.19 -18.62 -16.60
C LEU A 156 0.98 -20.09 -16.98
N SER A 157 0.87 -21.00 -16.01
CA SER A 157 0.59 -22.40 -16.29
C SER A 157 -0.84 -22.62 -16.80
N ILE A 158 -1.80 -21.83 -16.34
CA ILE A 158 -3.22 -21.98 -16.68
C ILE A 158 -3.56 -21.31 -18.00
N VAL A 159 -3.09 -20.07 -18.21
CA VAL A 159 -3.47 -19.27 -19.37
C VAL A 159 -2.69 -19.74 -20.61
N PRO A 160 -3.37 -20.14 -21.69
CA PRO A 160 -2.70 -20.53 -22.94
C PRO A 160 -1.86 -19.38 -23.49
N GLY A 161 -0.59 -19.66 -23.79
CA GLY A 161 0.33 -18.71 -24.40
C GLY A 161 0.23 -18.70 -25.93
N GLY A 162 0.41 -17.52 -26.52
CA GLY A 162 0.35 -17.25 -27.96
C GLY A 162 -0.14 -15.82 -28.19
N THR A 163 0.20 -15.20 -29.33
CA THR A 163 -0.24 -13.86 -29.68
C THR A 163 -1.78 -13.80 -29.67
N GLY A 164 -2.37 -13.20 -28.63
CA GLY A 164 -3.81 -13.04 -28.47
C GLY A 164 -4.58 -14.21 -27.84
N ALA A 165 -3.95 -15.37 -27.56
CA ALA A 165 -4.67 -16.58 -27.12
C ALA A 165 -5.12 -16.57 -25.64
N GLY A 166 -4.55 -15.67 -24.83
CA GLY A 166 -4.85 -15.55 -23.40
C GLY A 166 -5.25 -14.14 -22.95
N VAL A 167 -5.44 -13.21 -23.90
CA VAL A 167 -5.75 -11.81 -23.58
C VAL A 167 -7.19 -11.73 -23.06
N GLY A 168 -7.36 -11.27 -21.82
CA GLY A 168 -8.66 -11.11 -21.19
C GLY A 168 -9.20 -12.35 -20.45
N LEU A 169 -8.43 -13.44 -20.38
CA LEU A 169 -8.78 -14.59 -19.55
C LEU A 169 -8.37 -14.34 -18.10
N ASP A 170 -9.31 -14.46 -17.17
CA ASP A 170 -9.02 -14.42 -15.74
C ASP A 170 -8.63 -15.83 -15.24
N PRO A 171 -7.38 -16.03 -14.75
CA PRO A 171 -6.95 -17.29 -14.17
C PRO A 171 -7.88 -17.77 -13.04
N LEU A 172 -8.44 -16.86 -12.23
CA LEU A 172 -9.37 -17.23 -11.15
C LEU A 172 -10.67 -17.79 -11.69
N GLU A 173 -11.19 -17.24 -12.78
CA GLU A 173 -12.40 -17.74 -13.44
C GLU A 173 -12.16 -19.17 -13.96
N ILE A 174 -11.03 -19.42 -14.61
CA ILE A 174 -10.67 -20.75 -15.12
C ILE A 174 -10.59 -21.78 -13.99
N ILE A 175 -9.85 -21.49 -12.90
CA ILE A 175 -9.76 -22.46 -11.79
C ILE A 175 -11.13 -22.60 -11.09
N SER A 176 -11.94 -21.53 -11.04
CA SER A 176 -13.28 -21.60 -10.42
C SER A 176 -14.25 -22.52 -11.18
N THR A 177 -14.17 -22.59 -12.51
CA THR A 177 -15.03 -23.51 -13.30
C THR A 177 -14.65 -24.98 -13.12
N THR A 178 -13.39 -25.24 -12.78
CA THR A 178 -12.84 -26.60 -12.63
C THR A 178 -12.69 -27.01 -11.16
N GLY A 179 -13.01 -26.11 -10.24
CA GLY A 179 -12.72 -26.23 -8.82
C GLY A 179 -13.76 -27.00 -8.01
N GLY A 180 -13.31 -27.74 -7.00
CA GLY A 180 -14.18 -28.34 -6.01
C GLY A 180 -14.69 -27.32 -4.95
N PRO A 181 -15.61 -27.73 -4.05
CA PRO A 181 -16.18 -26.86 -3.01
C PRO A 181 -15.16 -26.15 -2.14
N VAL A 182 -14.00 -26.78 -1.90
CA VAL A 182 -12.90 -26.23 -1.11
C VAL A 182 -12.29 -24.99 -1.79
N LEU A 183 -12.16 -24.99 -3.12
CA LEU A 183 -11.65 -23.84 -3.85
C LEU A 183 -12.65 -22.67 -3.83
N HIS A 184 -13.93 -22.96 -4.04
CA HIS A 184 -14.99 -21.94 -4.00
C HIS A 184 -15.08 -21.25 -2.63
N ALA A 185 -14.72 -21.94 -1.54
CA ALA A 185 -14.58 -21.32 -0.22
C ALA A 185 -13.25 -20.56 -0.04
N ALA A 186 -12.16 -21.04 -0.67
CA ALA A 186 -10.83 -20.44 -0.55
C ALA A 186 -10.72 -19.06 -1.20
N ILE A 187 -11.36 -18.82 -2.35
CA ILE A 187 -11.33 -17.53 -3.05
C ILE A 187 -11.88 -16.37 -2.18
N PRO A 188 -13.11 -16.44 -1.63
CA PRO A 188 -13.64 -15.38 -0.78
C PRO A 188 -12.89 -15.31 0.56
N ALA A 189 -12.41 -16.43 1.11
CA ALA A 189 -11.60 -16.42 2.33
C ALA A 189 -10.24 -15.73 2.13
N PHE A 190 -9.57 -15.97 0.99
CA PHE A 190 -8.35 -15.27 0.58
C PHE A 190 -8.63 -13.76 0.45
N THR A 191 -9.69 -13.41 -0.29
CA THR A 191 -10.06 -12.02 -0.54
C THR A 191 -10.36 -11.28 0.76
N LEU A 192 -11.18 -11.87 1.63
CA LEU A 192 -11.51 -11.29 2.94
C LEU A 192 -10.28 -11.11 3.82
N GLY A 193 -9.41 -12.12 3.88
CA GLY A 193 -8.17 -12.05 4.67
C GLY A 193 -7.20 -11.00 4.15
N ALA A 194 -7.06 -10.89 2.82
CA ALA A 194 -6.21 -9.91 2.15
C ALA A 194 -6.72 -8.48 2.41
N VAL A 195 -8.02 -8.26 2.20
CA VAL A 195 -8.66 -6.98 2.47
C VAL A 195 -8.54 -6.65 3.96
N ALA A 196 -8.84 -7.58 4.87
CA ALA A 196 -8.84 -7.29 6.29
C ALA A 196 -7.46 -6.91 6.82
N THR A 197 -6.43 -7.66 6.47
CA THR A 197 -5.05 -7.39 6.89
C THR A 197 -4.51 -6.09 6.31
N SER A 198 -4.80 -5.83 5.02
CA SER A 198 -4.37 -4.60 4.35
C SER A 198 -5.14 -3.38 4.85
N TYR A 199 -6.44 -3.52 5.11
CA TYR A 199 -7.29 -2.47 5.65
C TYR A 199 -6.80 -2.04 7.04
N LEU A 200 -6.55 -3.01 7.93
CA LEU A 200 -5.97 -2.73 9.24
C LEU A 200 -4.62 -2.01 9.14
N GLY A 201 -3.75 -2.43 8.22
CA GLY A 201 -2.45 -1.80 8.01
C GLY A 201 -2.57 -0.33 7.64
N ASN A 202 -3.45 0.00 6.69
CA ASN A 202 -3.70 1.38 6.26
C ASN A 202 -4.42 2.21 7.35
N ALA A 203 -5.38 1.63 8.05
CA ALA A 203 -6.06 2.28 9.18
C ALA A 203 -5.08 2.61 10.33
N LEU A 204 -4.16 1.68 10.65
CA LEU A 204 -3.09 1.91 11.61
C LEU A 204 -2.20 3.09 11.19
N HIS A 205 -1.67 3.03 9.97
CA HIS A 205 -0.83 4.08 9.39
C HIS A 205 -1.45 5.46 9.46
N LEU A 206 -2.72 5.55 9.07
CA LEU A 206 -3.42 6.81 9.01
C LEU A 206 -3.83 7.32 10.40
N SER A 207 -4.20 6.41 11.31
CA SER A 207 -4.43 6.77 12.71
C SER A 207 -3.16 7.28 13.39
N ASP A 208 -2.00 6.69 13.12
CA ASP A 208 -0.72 7.14 13.67
C ASP A 208 -0.31 8.50 13.12
N PHE A 209 -0.50 8.70 11.81
CA PHE A 209 -0.31 9.99 11.16
C PHE A 209 -1.24 11.05 11.78
N GLY A 210 -2.54 10.76 11.90
CA GLY A 210 -3.52 11.65 12.52
C GLY A 210 -3.19 11.99 13.98
N ARG A 211 -2.74 11.01 14.78
CA ARG A 211 -2.27 11.25 16.15
C ARG A 211 -1.07 12.20 16.17
N ALA A 212 -0.11 12.03 15.26
CA ALA A 212 1.05 12.90 15.18
C ALA A 212 0.64 14.36 14.86
N GLN A 213 -0.27 14.55 13.91
CA GLN A 213 -0.78 15.87 13.52
C GLN A 213 -1.60 16.54 14.64
N LEU A 214 -2.52 15.81 15.28
CA LEU A 214 -3.31 16.32 16.40
C LEU A 214 -2.45 16.73 17.60
N ARG A 215 -1.39 15.96 17.89
CA ARG A 215 -0.44 16.27 18.98
C ARG A 215 0.41 17.50 18.65
N ALA A 216 0.79 17.68 17.37
CA ALA A 216 1.51 18.87 16.91
C ALA A 216 0.66 20.14 17.05
N LEU A 217 -0.62 20.08 16.66
CA LEU A 217 -1.58 21.20 16.83
C LEU A 217 -1.85 21.51 18.31
N GLY A 218 -1.86 20.50 19.18
CA GLY A 218 -2.06 20.65 20.62
C GLY A 218 -0.84 21.14 21.41
N GLY A 219 0.24 21.59 20.77
CA GLY A 219 1.43 22.15 21.42
C GLY A 219 2.26 21.15 22.24
N ARG A 220 2.00 19.84 22.12
CA ARG A 220 2.75 18.80 22.83
C ARG A 220 3.94 18.35 21.99
N ASN A 221 5.11 18.92 22.28
CA ASN A 221 6.37 18.60 21.61
C ASN A 221 6.68 17.09 21.63
N HIS A 222 7.17 16.59 20.49
CA HIS A 222 7.51 15.19 20.24
C HIS A 222 8.51 14.63 21.26
N ARG A 223 8.03 13.86 22.25
CA ARG A 223 8.84 12.85 22.94
C ARG A 223 8.40 11.46 22.47
N ALA A 224 8.79 11.13 21.24
CA ALA A 224 8.41 9.90 20.54
C ALA A 224 8.90 8.60 21.22
N GLY A 225 9.87 8.67 22.14
CA GLY A 225 10.52 7.48 22.71
C GLY A 225 9.83 6.84 23.91
N ASN A 226 9.10 7.59 24.75
CA ASN A 226 8.58 7.07 26.03
C ASN A 226 7.07 6.74 26.02
N ASP A 227 6.32 7.23 25.03
CA ASP A 227 4.85 7.11 25.02
C ASP A 227 4.33 5.90 24.24
N ALA A 228 5.13 5.28 23.37
CA ALA A 228 4.77 4.01 22.72
C ALA A 228 4.54 2.88 23.76
N ARG A 229 5.23 2.92 24.91
CA ARG A 229 5.00 2.04 26.07
C ARG A 229 3.83 2.48 26.96
N ARG A 230 3.45 3.76 26.91
CA ARG A 230 2.39 4.33 27.76
C ARG A 230 0.99 4.24 27.12
N ASP A 231 0.93 4.00 25.81
CA ASP A 231 -0.29 3.79 25.02
C ASP A 231 -0.80 2.32 25.04
N GLU A 232 -0.07 1.36 25.66
CA GLU A 232 -0.58 -0.01 25.91
C GLU A 232 -1.46 -0.14 27.17
N ALA A 233 -1.58 0.93 27.96
CA ALA A 233 -2.44 0.96 29.15
C ALA A 233 -3.89 1.29 28.74
N GLY A 234 -4.71 0.25 28.61
CA GLY A 234 -6.09 0.27 28.15
C GLY A 234 -6.95 1.40 28.74
N GLY A 235 -7.35 2.31 27.86
CA GLY A 235 -8.33 3.36 28.11
C GLY A 235 -8.65 4.09 26.81
N VAL A 236 -9.93 4.30 26.52
CA VAL A 236 -10.39 5.03 25.32
C VAL A 236 -9.97 6.48 25.44
N ARG A 237 -8.80 6.83 24.88
CA ARG A 237 -8.34 8.22 24.85
C ARG A 237 -9.04 8.93 23.69
N PRO A 238 -9.65 10.12 23.91
CA PRO A 238 -10.39 10.83 22.86
C PRO A 238 -9.53 11.15 21.64
N VAL A 239 -8.22 11.36 21.82
CA VAL A 239 -7.25 11.55 20.72
C VAL A 239 -7.09 10.29 19.87
N ALA A 240 -7.13 9.09 20.47
CA ALA A 240 -7.04 7.83 19.74
C ALA A 240 -8.31 7.55 18.94
N ALA A 241 -9.48 7.78 19.54
CA ALA A 241 -10.76 7.67 18.84
C ALA A 241 -10.88 8.67 17.68
N LEU A 242 -10.51 9.94 17.92
CA LEU A 242 -10.53 10.97 16.88
C LEU A 242 -9.57 10.65 15.73
N SER A 243 -8.37 10.15 16.02
CA SER A 243 -7.42 9.77 14.97
C SER A 243 -7.90 8.60 14.11
N VAL A 244 -8.63 7.65 14.70
CA VAL A 244 -9.22 6.53 13.96
C VAL A 244 -10.41 7.00 13.14
N LEU A 245 -11.24 7.89 13.70
CA LEU A 245 -12.34 8.52 12.96
C LEU A 245 -11.83 9.31 11.74
N MET A 246 -10.78 10.12 11.90
CA MET A 246 -10.16 10.83 10.78
C MET A 246 -9.58 9.87 9.74
N ALA A 247 -9.11 8.69 10.15
CA ALA A 247 -8.57 7.72 9.23
C ALA A 247 -9.64 7.03 8.37
N VAL A 248 -10.83 6.86 8.95
CA VAL A 248 -11.82 5.90 8.48
C VAL A 248 -13.07 6.56 7.90
N ALA A 249 -13.47 7.72 8.42
CA ALA A 249 -14.67 8.40 7.97
C ALA A 249 -14.58 8.95 6.53
N PRO A 250 -13.47 9.59 6.09
CA PRO A 250 -13.36 10.10 4.72
C PRO A 250 -13.51 9.02 3.64
N PRO A 251 -12.81 7.86 3.70
CA PRO A 251 -12.96 6.84 2.67
C PRO A 251 -14.38 6.26 2.64
N LEU A 252 -14.98 5.95 3.80
CA LEU A 252 -16.37 5.50 3.84
C LEU A 252 -17.34 6.48 3.18
N TYR A 253 -17.19 7.78 3.46
CA TYR A 253 -18.04 8.81 2.86
C TYR A 253 -17.93 8.83 1.33
N VAL A 254 -16.71 8.72 0.80
CA VAL A 254 -16.45 8.71 -0.64
C VAL A 254 -17.04 7.46 -1.30
N THR A 255 -16.92 6.29 -0.65
CA THR A 255 -17.50 5.03 -1.14
C THR A 255 -19.00 5.14 -1.39
N TYR A 256 -19.74 5.87 -0.53
CA TYR A 256 -21.19 6.02 -0.68
C TYR A 256 -21.61 7.02 -1.75
N GLN A 257 -20.80 8.04 -2.04
CA GLN A 257 -21.20 9.12 -2.94
C GLN A 257 -20.82 8.83 -4.40
N HIS A 258 -19.58 8.38 -4.65
CA HIS A 258 -19.03 8.24 -6.00
C HIS A 258 -18.07 7.05 -6.14
N PRO A 259 -18.55 5.80 -5.95
CA PRO A 259 -17.68 4.62 -5.97
C PRO A 259 -16.96 4.43 -7.32
N ALA A 260 -17.65 4.63 -8.45
CA ALA A 260 -17.11 4.40 -9.78
C ALA A 260 -16.07 5.45 -10.20
N ASP A 261 -16.33 6.73 -9.94
CA ASP A 261 -15.43 7.82 -10.30
C ASP A 261 -14.14 7.78 -9.47
N PHE A 262 -14.25 7.37 -8.21
CA PHE A 262 -13.09 7.30 -7.33
C PHE A 262 -12.16 6.13 -7.68
N LEU A 263 -12.68 5.00 -8.16
CA LEU A 263 -11.85 3.89 -8.64
C LEU A 263 -11.00 4.27 -9.85
N ARG A 264 -11.52 5.12 -10.76
CA ARG A 264 -10.71 5.66 -11.85
C ARG A 264 -9.56 6.51 -11.31
N ILE A 265 -9.84 7.36 -10.32
CA ILE A 265 -8.82 8.17 -9.65
C ILE A 265 -7.78 7.28 -8.94
N VAL A 266 -8.16 6.08 -8.46
CA VAL A 266 -7.23 5.12 -7.82
C VAL A 266 -6.09 4.73 -8.72
N GLU A 267 -6.37 4.43 -9.99
CA GLU A 267 -5.35 3.98 -10.94
C GLU A 267 -4.27 5.06 -11.12
N TRP A 268 -4.70 6.32 -11.27
CA TRP A 268 -3.80 7.47 -11.42
C TRP A 268 -3.03 7.79 -10.14
N VAL A 269 -3.71 7.80 -9.00
CA VAL A 269 -3.08 8.07 -7.69
C VAL A 269 -2.11 6.94 -7.32
N GLY A 270 -2.44 5.70 -7.66
CA GLY A 270 -1.57 4.55 -7.49
C GLY A 270 -0.32 4.64 -8.37
N ALA A 271 -0.47 4.98 -9.64
CA ALA A 271 0.65 5.10 -10.56
C ALA A 271 1.55 6.31 -10.27
N TYR A 272 0.98 7.51 -10.27
CA TYR A 272 1.74 8.76 -10.15
C TYR A 272 2.04 9.11 -8.70
N GLY A 273 1.11 8.86 -7.77
CA GLY A 273 1.33 9.15 -6.35
C GLY A 273 2.44 8.28 -5.76
N MET A 274 2.50 6.98 -6.08
CA MET A 274 3.58 6.11 -5.62
C MET A 274 4.94 6.51 -6.17
N THR A 275 5.02 6.73 -7.49
CA THR A 275 6.27 7.06 -8.17
C THR A 275 6.85 8.37 -7.67
N VAL A 276 6.00 9.38 -7.43
CA VAL A 276 6.44 10.63 -6.82
C VAL A 276 6.87 10.43 -5.36
N LEU A 277 6.04 9.80 -4.52
CA LEU A 277 6.29 9.72 -3.08
C LEU A 277 7.50 8.85 -2.72
N PHE A 278 7.76 7.80 -3.49
CA PHE A 278 8.80 6.81 -3.16
C PHE A 278 9.90 6.68 -4.20
N GLY A 279 9.62 7.07 -5.44
CA GLY A 279 10.64 7.12 -6.47
C GLY A 279 11.42 8.43 -6.43
N LEU A 280 10.71 9.57 -6.44
CA LEU A 280 11.33 10.89 -6.57
C LEU A 280 11.68 11.53 -5.22
N LEU A 281 10.79 11.42 -4.23
CA LEU A 281 10.91 12.12 -2.95
C LEU A 281 12.13 11.68 -2.12
N PRO A 282 12.42 10.37 -1.94
CA PRO A 282 13.57 9.95 -1.15
C PRO A 282 14.93 10.41 -1.73
N PRO A 283 15.15 10.38 -3.06
CA PRO A 283 16.34 10.98 -3.66
C PRO A 283 16.45 12.49 -3.45
N LEU A 284 15.35 13.24 -3.61
CA LEU A 284 15.36 14.68 -3.36
C LEU A 284 15.70 14.99 -1.89
N MET A 285 15.14 14.24 -0.95
CA MET A 285 15.45 14.37 0.47
C MET A 285 16.92 14.04 0.77
N TYR A 286 17.49 13.03 0.11
CA TYR A 286 18.92 12.74 0.26
C TYR A 286 19.79 13.87 -0.29
N LEU A 287 19.45 14.42 -1.46
CA LEU A 287 20.21 15.53 -2.06
C LEU A 287 20.16 16.78 -1.18
N SER A 288 19.02 17.10 -0.58
CA SER A 288 18.93 18.22 0.35
C SER A 288 19.68 17.96 1.66
N LEU A 289 19.62 16.74 2.21
CA LEU A 289 20.47 16.32 3.34
C LEU A 289 21.96 16.41 3.00
N ARG A 290 22.35 16.07 1.76
CA ARG A 290 23.74 16.19 1.29
C ARG A 290 24.17 17.65 1.18
N GLN A 291 23.30 18.53 0.70
CA GLN A 291 23.59 19.97 0.62
C GLN A 291 23.71 20.58 2.02
N GLN A 292 22.78 20.28 2.92
CA GLN A 292 22.83 20.70 4.33
C GLN A 292 24.08 20.19 5.03
N SER A 293 24.45 18.93 4.83
CA SER A 293 25.69 18.36 5.37
C SER A 293 26.96 18.87 4.68
N GLN A 294 26.89 19.38 3.45
CA GLN A 294 28.01 20.09 2.81
C GLN A 294 28.16 21.52 3.32
N GLU A 295 27.06 22.18 3.67
CA GLU A 295 27.05 23.48 4.36
C GLU A 295 27.56 23.34 5.82
N GLU A 296 27.20 22.26 6.53
CA GLU A 296 27.71 21.95 7.88
C GLU A 296 29.15 21.41 7.88
N ALA A 297 29.57 20.63 6.87
CA ALA A 297 30.93 20.09 6.77
C ALA A 297 32.01 21.11 6.35
N ALA A 298 31.64 22.39 6.20
CA ALA A 298 32.60 23.49 6.14
C ALA A 298 33.28 23.76 7.50
N SER A 299 32.86 23.09 8.59
CA SER A 299 33.48 23.25 9.92
C SER A 299 33.99 21.99 10.61
N GLU A 300 33.65 20.75 10.23
CA GLU A 300 34.35 19.53 10.73
C GLU A 300 33.88 18.25 9.98
N GLN A 301 34.80 17.30 9.69
CA GLN A 301 34.50 16.03 9.01
C GLN A 301 34.08 14.93 10.01
N PRO A 302 33.15 14.01 9.64
CA PRO A 302 33.55 12.60 9.62
C PRO A 302 32.92 11.71 8.52
N ALA A 303 33.50 10.52 8.40
CA ALA A 303 33.43 9.56 7.29
C ALA A 303 32.23 8.60 7.32
N TRP A 304 31.17 8.90 6.55
CA TRP A 304 30.19 7.90 6.09
C TRP A 304 29.91 8.02 4.58
N ARG A 305 30.87 8.49 3.79
CA ARG A 305 30.73 8.58 2.33
C ARG A 305 30.92 7.20 1.69
N THR A 306 30.03 6.85 0.77
CA THR A 306 30.23 6.06 -0.49
C THR A 306 29.21 4.95 -0.77
N ARG A 307 28.33 4.53 0.15
CA ARG A 307 27.37 3.43 -0.15
C ARG A 307 25.97 3.85 -0.60
N GLY A 308 25.64 5.14 -0.53
CA GLY A 308 24.31 5.67 -0.89
C GLY A 308 24.13 6.05 -2.36
N GLU A 309 25.20 6.48 -3.04
CA GLU A 309 25.10 7.08 -4.39
C GLU A 309 24.64 6.09 -5.47
N SER A 310 25.04 4.83 -5.39
CA SER A 310 24.56 3.78 -6.30
C SER A 310 23.10 3.38 -6.05
N ALA A 311 22.65 3.43 -4.79
CA ALA A 311 21.25 3.16 -4.44
C ALA A 311 20.32 4.30 -4.89
N LEU A 312 20.80 5.55 -4.83
CA LEU A 312 20.11 6.74 -5.32
C LEU A 312 19.96 6.77 -6.83
N LEU A 313 21.06 6.52 -7.55
CA LEU A 313 21.02 6.43 -9.00
C LEU A 313 20.12 5.27 -9.45
N GLY A 314 20.13 4.15 -8.72
CA GLY A 314 19.21 3.03 -8.94
C GLY A 314 17.75 3.40 -8.70
N SER A 315 17.40 4.04 -7.58
CA SER A 315 16.02 4.43 -7.29
C SER A 315 15.50 5.53 -8.21
N MET A 316 16.35 6.50 -8.59
CA MET A 316 15.98 7.57 -9.53
C MET A 316 15.81 7.03 -10.94
N ALA A 317 16.70 6.14 -11.41
CA ALA A 317 16.56 5.50 -12.71
C ALA A 317 15.28 4.64 -12.79
N LEU A 318 14.99 3.88 -11.73
CA LEU A 318 13.77 3.07 -11.65
C LEU A 318 12.50 3.93 -11.58
N ALA A 319 12.52 5.05 -10.85
CA ALA A 319 11.41 5.99 -10.78
C ALA A 319 11.17 6.68 -12.12
N SER A 320 12.23 7.21 -12.76
CA SER A 320 12.15 7.85 -14.07
C SER A 320 11.72 6.86 -15.16
N PHE A 321 12.18 5.61 -15.10
CA PHE A 321 11.75 4.57 -16.04
C PHE A 321 10.29 4.16 -15.83
N SER A 322 9.85 4.02 -14.58
CA SER A 322 8.44 3.74 -14.26
C SER A 322 7.52 4.86 -14.73
N VAL A 323 7.92 6.12 -14.53
CA VAL A 323 7.16 7.30 -15.00
C VAL A 323 7.15 7.39 -16.52
N ALA A 324 8.27 7.10 -17.19
CA ALA A 324 8.33 7.09 -18.66
C ALA A 324 7.46 5.98 -19.27
N ALA A 325 7.46 4.78 -18.67
CA ALA A 325 6.61 3.66 -19.09
C ALA A 325 5.12 3.94 -18.85
N LEU A 326 4.77 4.57 -17.72
CA LEU A 326 3.41 5.01 -17.41
C LEU A 326 2.91 6.12 -18.33
N HIS A 327 3.78 7.07 -18.69
CA HIS A 327 3.44 8.15 -19.61
C HIS A 327 3.16 7.62 -21.02
N ALA A 328 3.96 6.66 -21.49
CA ALA A 328 3.75 5.99 -22.78
C ALA A 328 2.42 5.19 -22.85
N GLN A 329 1.81 4.86 -21.71
CA GLN A 329 0.57 4.09 -21.63
C GLN A 329 -0.70 4.95 -21.55
N HIS A 330 -0.57 6.27 -21.30
CA HIS A 330 -1.69 7.13 -20.91
C HIS A 330 -1.74 8.51 -21.61
N ASP A 331 -1.15 8.64 -22.80
CA ASP A 331 -0.98 9.93 -23.52
C ASP A 331 -2.27 10.71 -23.84
N GLU A 332 -3.47 10.08 -23.81
CA GLU A 332 -4.74 10.79 -24.06
C GLU A 332 -5.57 11.14 -22.81
N ALA A 333 -5.28 10.57 -21.63
CA ALA A 333 -6.20 10.61 -20.48
C ALA A 333 -5.80 11.57 -19.33
N ALA A 334 -4.58 12.15 -19.39
CA ALA A 334 -4.07 13.03 -18.34
C ALA A 334 -4.83 14.38 -18.24
N ALA A 335 -5.43 14.85 -19.33
CA ALA A 335 -6.19 16.12 -19.35
C ALA A 335 -7.55 16.02 -18.64
N GLU A 336 -8.22 14.86 -18.73
CA GLU A 336 -9.54 14.63 -18.17
C GLU A 336 -9.49 14.47 -16.63
N VAL A 337 -8.42 13.85 -16.12
CA VAL A 337 -8.21 13.62 -14.68
C VAL A 337 -7.84 14.90 -13.93
N VAL A 338 -7.09 15.82 -14.55
CA VAL A 338 -6.84 17.15 -13.96
C VAL A 338 -8.14 17.93 -13.83
N GLN A 339 -9.05 17.84 -14.80
CA GLN A 339 -10.38 18.46 -14.71
C GLN A 339 -11.25 17.81 -13.63
N ILE A 340 -11.26 16.48 -13.50
CA ILE A 340 -12.04 15.77 -12.47
C ILE A 340 -11.48 16.05 -11.06
N ALA A 341 -10.16 16.04 -10.89
CA ALA A 341 -9.52 16.37 -9.61
C ALA A 341 -9.73 17.84 -9.22
N GLN A 342 -9.73 18.76 -10.18
CA GLN A 342 -10.09 20.16 -9.95
C GLN A 342 -11.57 20.32 -9.58
N ALA A 343 -12.48 19.58 -10.22
CA ALA A 343 -13.91 19.59 -9.90
C ALA A 343 -14.20 19.01 -8.50
N ALA A 344 -13.54 17.93 -8.12
CA ALA A 344 -13.67 17.32 -6.80
C ALA A 344 -13.05 18.18 -5.67
N MET A 345 -11.97 18.92 -5.94
CA MET A 345 -11.44 19.89 -4.98
C MET A 345 -12.33 21.13 -4.85
N ALA A 346 -12.98 21.57 -5.94
CA ALA A 346 -13.90 22.70 -5.91
C ALA A 346 -15.21 22.39 -5.13
N SER A 347 -15.68 21.14 -5.12
CA SER A 347 -16.88 20.75 -4.37
C SER A 347 -16.65 20.51 -2.87
N VAL A 348 -15.41 20.27 -2.45
CA VAL A 348 -15.05 20.02 -1.05
C VAL A 348 -14.62 21.30 -0.31
N PHE A 349 -14.13 22.32 -1.04
CA PHE A 349 -13.64 23.58 -0.46
C PHE A 349 -14.41 24.83 -0.93
N GLY A 350 -15.50 24.65 -1.68
CA GLY A 350 -16.42 25.71 -2.12
C GLY A 350 -17.63 25.86 -1.23
#